data_AF-A0A9Q0X453-F1
#
_entry.id   AF-A0A9Q0X453-F1
#
_cell.length_a   1.000
_cell.length_b   1.000
_cell.length_c   1.000
_cell.angle_alpha   90.00
_cell.angle_beta   90.00
_cell.angle_gamma   90.00
#
_symmetry.space_group_name_H-M   'P 1'
#
loop_
_entity.id
_entity.type
_entity.pdbx_description
1 polymer ?
#
loop_
_entity_poly.entity_id
_entity_poly.type
_entity_poly.pdbx_seq_one_letter_code
_entity_poly.pdbx_strand_id
1 'polypeptide(L)'
;MANPVSMSIFILQIPSLLLLYILLLYLFNVILRKFRLVQKFSGHKPPTYPIIGCLVSFYKNQGRLLDWYTELLAESATNTIVVHRLGARRTVVTANPGNVEYMLKTNFNNFPKGQPFTEILGDFLGYGIFNVDGELWRTQRKFASHEFTAKSLREFFVMTLEEEVEKGLLPILESLAVTAEVVDLQELLRRFAFNMVLKVSLGIDRCCLDPSRPVPPLTRAFDKASEICAKRGAAPLFIVWKIKKWLGIGSERQLKSAVEEIHRYVSEIIISKKKMIEKGENRDEDLLSRLILAGHEEEVIRDMVINFIMAGRDTTSAAMTWLFWLLSCHPEIEKEVVKETKVLMERSSASPVFVPLLTAHMAGGLEVLVQKRTQTSMKSN
;
A
#
# COMPACT_ATOMS: atom_id res chain seq x y z
N MET A 1 -63.71 30.06 29.04
CA MET A 1 -62.63 29.72 29.98
C MET A 1 -61.57 28.95 29.21
N ALA A 2 -60.44 29.60 28.87
CA ALA A 2 -59.33 28.93 28.18
C ALA A 2 -58.50 28.13 29.20
N ASN A 3 -58.24 26.86 28.90
CA ASN A 3 -57.56 25.94 29.81
C ASN A 3 -56.14 26.44 30.15
N PRO A 4 -55.79 26.62 31.44
CA PRO A 4 -54.48 27.14 31.87
C PRO A 4 -53.30 26.24 31.44
N VAL A 5 -53.56 24.95 31.18
CA VAL A 5 -52.58 23.98 30.69
C VAL A 5 -52.10 24.30 29.26
N SER A 6 -52.97 24.88 28.42
CA SER A 6 -52.59 25.26 27.03
C SER A 6 -51.66 26.47 27.01
N MET A 7 -51.74 27.35 28.00
CA MET A 7 -50.96 28.57 28.04
C MET A 7 -49.52 28.31 28.51
N SER A 8 -49.32 27.34 29.41
CA SER A 8 -48.00 26.91 29.88
C SER A 8 -47.16 26.22 28.79
N ILE A 9 -47.79 25.45 27.88
CA ILE A 9 -47.11 24.76 26.77
C ILE A 9 -46.56 25.77 25.74
N PHE A 10 -47.31 26.83 25.45
CA PHE A 10 -46.88 27.91 24.54
C PHE A 10 -45.67 28.69 25.08
N ILE A 11 -45.61 28.92 26.40
CA ILE A 11 -44.51 29.67 27.03
C ILE A 11 -43.19 28.86 27.02
N LEU A 12 -43.25 27.52 27.03
CA LEU A 12 -42.08 26.64 26.91
C LEU A 12 -41.58 26.44 25.46
N GLN A 13 -42.41 26.70 24.45
CA GLN A 13 -42.04 26.61 23.03
C GLN A 13 -41.27 27.85 22.53
N ILE A 14 -41.50 29.02 23.11
CA ILE A 14 -40.84 30.27 22.69
C ILE A 14 -39.31 30.22 22.90
N PRO A 15 -38.78 29.77 24.06
CA PRO A 15 -37.33 29.66 24.28
C PRO A 15 -36.66 28.64 23.36
N SER A 16 -37.32 27.53 23.03
CA SER A 16 -36.76 26.50 22.14
C SER A 16 -36.73 26.95 20.67
N LEU A 17 -37.74 27.68 20.22
CA LEU A 17 -37.74 28.34 18.90
C LEU A 17 -36.67 29.44 18.80
N LEU A 18 -36.48 30.23 19.87
CA LEU A 18 -35.43 31.24 19.93
C LEU A 18 -34.03 30.61 19.88
N LEU A 19 -33.82 29.52 20.62
CA LEU A 19 -32.57 28.76 20.62
C LEU A 19 -32.27 28.17 19.23
N LEU A 20 -33.28 27.61 18.56
CA LEU A 20 -33.17 27.11 17.19
C LEU A 20 -32.82 28.24 16.20
N TYR A 21 -33.44 29.41 16.34
CA TYR A 21 -33.16 30.58 15.51
C TYR A 21 -31.72 31.09 15.70
N ILE A 22 -31.24 31.17 16.94
CA ILE A 22 -29.85 31.54 17.25
C ILE A 22 -28.88 30.50 16.68
N LEU A 23 -29.21 29.20 16.80
CA LEU A 23 -28.42 28.12 16.21
C LEU A 23 -28.33 28.24 14.69
N LEU A 24 -29.46 28.54 14.02
CA LEU A 24 -29.53 28.74 12.57
C LEU A 24 -28.73 29.98 12.14
N LEU A 25 -28.82 31.10 12.85
CA LEU A 25 -28.01 32.30 12.59
C LEU A 25 -26.51 32.06 12.82
N TYR A 26 -26.15 31.28 13.84
CA TYR A 26 -24.77 30.87 14.08
C TYR A 26 -24.25 29.98 12.95
N LEU A 27 -25.03 28.96 12.56
CA LEU A 27 -24.71 28.11 11.40
C LEU A 27 -24.57 28.93 10.13
N PHE A 28 -25.50 29.86 9.87
CA PHE A 28 -25.46 30.75 8.72
C PHE A 28 -24.20 31.63 8.72
N ASN A 29 -23.84 32.22 9.86
CA ASN A 29 -22.59 32.99 10.00
C ASN A 29 -21.34 32.12 9.81
N VAL A 30 -21.33 30.89 10.31
CA VAL A 30 -20.24 29.93 10.09
C VAL A 30 -20.14 29.58 8.61
N ILE A 31 -21.27 29.35 7.93
CA ILE A 31 -21.33 29.09 6.49
C ILE A 31 -20.82 30.30 5.69
N LEU A 32 -21.26 31.51 6.02
CA LEU A 32 -20.79 32.75 5.38
C LEU A 32 -19.29 32.99 5.60
N ARG A 33 -18.78 32.75 6.81
CA ARG A 33 -17.34 32.84 7.09
C ARG A 33 -16.55 31.82 6.27
N LYS A 34 -17.04 30.58 6.16
CA LYS A 34 -16.43 29.54 5.30
C LYS A 34 -16.48 29.95 3.83
N PHE A 35 -17.59 30.51 3.34
CA PHE A 35 -17.74 31.00 1.98
C PHE A 35 -16.68 32.06 1.64
N ARG A 36 -16.49 33.04 2.54
CA ARG A 36 -15.46 34.08 2.39
C ARG A 36 -14.04 33.52 2.44
N LEU A 37 -13.78 32.50 3.28
CA LEU A 37 -12.48 31.84 3.35
C LEU A 37 -12.15 31.06 2.07
N VAL A 38 -13.14 30.38 1.46
CA VAL A 38 -12.99 29.62 0.22
C VAL A 38 -12.68 30.50 -0.98
N GLN A 39 -13.14 31.76 -0.99
CA GLN A 39 -12.82 32.73 -2.04
C GLN A 39 -11.39 33.30 -1.95
N LYS A 40 -10.78 33.34 -0.77
CA LYS A 40 -9.49 34.02 -0.56
C LYS A 40 -8.26 33.25 -1.06
N PHE A 41 -8.40 31.99 -1.48
CA PHE A 41 -7.26 31.17 -1.94
C PHE A 41 -7.19 31.11 -3.46
N SER A 42 -6.23 31.87 -4.00
CA SER A 42 -5.83 31.96 -5.41
C SER A 42 -5.03 30.73 -5.85
N GLY A 43 -5.69 29.60 -6.07
CA GLY A 43 -5.09 28.42 -6.70
C GLY A 43 -6.11 27.72 -7.59
N HIS A 44 -5.64 27.10 -8.68
CA HIS A 44 -6.49 26.23 -9.50
C HIS A 44 -7.07 25.12 -8.60
N LYS A 45 -8.38 24.92 -8.67
CA LYS A 45 -9.12 24.03 -7.77
C LYS A 45 -10.25 23.33 -8.51
N PRO A 46 -10.57 22.08 -8.11
CA PRO A 46 -11.73 21.39 -8.66
C PRO A 46 -13.04 22.15 -8.36
N PRO A 47 -14.12 21.89 -9.12
CA PRO A 47 -15.44 22.44 -8.84
C PRO A 47 -15.81 22.24 -7.36
N THR A 48 -16.00 23.35 -6.64
CA THR A 48 -16.11 23.37 -5.18
C THR A 48 -17.39 24.09 -4.75
N TYR A 49 -18.16 23.46 -3.87
CA TYR A 49 -19.35 24.05 -3.25
C TYR A 49 -19.05 24.55 -1.82
N PRO A 50 -19.79 25.53 -1.28
CA PRO A 50 -19.44 26.18 -0.01
C PRO A 50 -19.39 25.28 1.22
N ILE A 51 -20.26 24.27 1.28
CA ILE A 51 -20.39 23.37 2.44
C ILE A 51 -19.69 22.04 2.17
N ILE A 52 -20.00 21.43 1.02
CA ILE A 52 -19.52 20.09 0.68
C ILE A 52 -18.11 20.10 0.05
N GLY A 53 -17.59 21.25 -0.33
CA GLY A 53 -16.32 21.34 -1.04
C GLY A 53 -16.42 20.70 -2.43
N CYS A 54 -15.37 20.03 -2.88
CA CYS A 54 -15.34 19.30 -4.14
C CYS A 54 -15.78 17.83 -3.99
N LEU A 55 -16.55 17.49 -2.95
CA LEU A 55 -16.97 16.12 -2.63
C LEU A 55 -17.62 15.43 -3.84
N VAL A 56 -18.57 16.09 -4.51
CA VAL A 56 -19.26 15.54 -5.69
C VAL A 56 -18.28 15.22 -6.82
N SER A 57 -17.39 16.16 -7.15
CA SER A 57 -16.37 15.96 -8.19
C SER A 57 -15.41 14.83 -7.81
N PHE A 58 -15.01 14.74 -6.54
CA PHE A 58 -14.13 13.69 -6.05
C PHE A 58 -14.76 12.31 -6.22
N TYR A 59 -16.02 12.12 -5.80
CA TYR A 59 -16.71 10.82 -5.92
C TYR A 59 -17.04 10.44 -7.34
N LYS A 60 -17.39 11.41 -8.20
CA LYS A 60 -17.56 11.17 -9.63
C LYS A 60 -16.28 10.60 -10.27
N ASN A 61 -15.11 10.98 -9.75
CA ASN A 61 -13.80 10.54 -10.23
C ASN A 61 -13.12 9.49 -9.34
N GLN A 62 -13.85 8.84 -8.41
CA GLN A 62 -13.25 7.89 -7.46
C GLN A 62 -12.52 6.70 -8.12
N GLY A 63 -12.97 6.29 -9.31
CA GLY A 63 -12.33 5.21 -10.10
C GLY A 63 -11.15 5.68 -10.95
N ARG A 64 -10.92 6.99 -11.06
CA ARG A 64 -9.85 7.61 -11.88
C ARG A 64 -9.15 8.75 -11.14
N LEU A 65 -8.98 8.61 -9.81
CA LEU A 65 -8.47 9.71 -8.98
C LEU A 65 -7.10 10.20 -9.43
N LEU A 66 -6.22 9.29 -9.88
CA LEU A 66 -4.89 9.63 -10.38
C LEU A 66 -4.96 10.54 -11.62
N ASP A 67 -5.76 10.16 -12.62
CA ASP A 67 -5.96 10.97 -13.83
C ASP A 67 -6.58 12.32 -13.48
N TRP A 68 -7.60 12.30 -12.63
CA TRP A 68 -8.29 13.51 -12.17
C TRP A 68 -7.34 14.48 -11.46
N TYR A 69 -6.45 13.98 -10.60
CA TYR A 69 -5.42 14.82 -9.98
C TYR A 69 -4.42 15.35 -11.01
N THR A 70 -3.97 14.50 -11.93
CA THR A 70 -3.00 14.88 -12.97
C THR A 70 -3.52 15.97 -13.88
N GLU A 71 -4.77 15.87 -14.35
CA GLU A 71 -5.44 16.89 -15.16
C GLU A 71 -5.51 18.24 -14.42
N LEU A 72 -5.98 18.24 -13.17
CA LEU A 72 -6.06 19.46 -12.35
C LEU A 72 -4.69 20.09 -12.07
N LEU A 73 -3.65 19.26 -11.90
CA LEU A 73 -2.28 19.73 -11.70
C LEU A 73 -1.67 20.29 -13.00
N ALA A 74 -2.00 19.71 -14.16
CA ALA A 74 -1.56 20.18 -15.46
C ALA A 74 -2.20 21.53 -15.84
N GLU A 75 -3.47 21.74 -15.48
CA GLU A 75 -4.18 23.01 -15.69
C GLU A 75 -3.77 24.10 -14.69
N SER A 76 -3.15 23.73 -13.57
CA SER A 76 -2.66 24.68 -12.58
C SER A 76 -1.34 25.32 -13.02
N ALA A 77 -1.30 26.65 -13.14
CA ALA A 77 -0.09 27.41 -13.47
C ALA A 77 1.09 27.17 -12.50
N THR A 78 0.81 26.72 -11.27
CA THR A 78 1.83 26.40 -10.26
C THR A 78 2.06 24.90 -10.08
N ASN A 79 1.39 24.06 -10.88
CA ASN A 79 1.27 22.62 -10.67
C ASN A 79 0.87 22.25 -9.24
N THR A 80 0.04 23.09 -8.62
CA THR A 80 -0.41 22.92 -7.24
C THR A 80 -1.88 23.24 -7.15
N ILE A 81 -2.63 22.38 -6.46
CA ILE A 81 -4.07 22.51 -6.29
C ILE A 81 -4.46 22.34 -4.83
N VAL A 82 -5.65 22.82 -4.50
CA VAL A 82 -6.24 22.67 -3.16
C VAL A 82 -7.52 21.86 -3.26
N VAL A 83 -7.53 20.72 -2.60
CA VAL A 83 -8.69 19.84 -2.48
C VAL A 83 -9.32 20.04 -1.10
N HIS A 84 -10.58 20.48 -1.10
CA HIS A 84 -11.36 20.68 0.10
C HIS A 84 -12.62 19.83 0.02
N ARG A 85 -12.85 18.95 1.00
CA ARG A 85 -14.03 18.08 1.09
C ARG A 85 -14.64 18.21 2.47
N LEU A 86 -15.97 18.20 2.55
CA LEU A 86 -16.65 18.13 3.84
C LEU A 86 -16.21 16.89 4.60
N GLY A 87 -15.89 17.06 5.89
CA GLY A 87 -15.41 15.95 6.70
C GLY A 87 -14.03 15.44 6.30
N ALA A 88 -13.24 16.17 5.52
CA ALA A 88 -11.81 15.91 5.36
C ALA A 88 -11.02 17.17 5.72
N ARG A 89 -9.75 16.99 6.10
CA ARG A 89 -8.83 18.13 6.23
C ARG A 89 -8.60 18.74 4.85
N ARG A 90 -8.25 20.02 4.82
CA ARG A 90 -7.79 20.68 3.60
C ARG A 90 -6.52 19.97 3.12
N THR A 91 -6.52 19.50 1.88
CA THR A 91 -5.39 18.79 1.27
C THR A 91 -4.81 19.67 0.17
N VAL A 92 -3.50 19.89 0.22
CA VAL A 92 -2.76 20.53 -0.87
C VAL A 92 -2.07 19.41 -1.65
N VAL A 93 -2.24 19.40 -2.96
CA VAL A 93 -1.60 18.44 -3.87
C VAL A 93 -0.70 19.22 -4.80
N THR A 94 0.54 18.77 -4.99
CA THR A 94 1.52 19.48 -5.81
C THR A 94 2.35 18.50 -6.63
N ALA A 95 2.60 18.87 -7.89
CA ALA A 95 3.59 18.28 -8.78
C ALA A 95 4.73 19.30 -9.07
N ASN A 96 4.78 20.41 -8.34
CA ASN A 96 5.84 21.40 -8.48
C ASN A 96 7.14 20.85 -7.85
N PRO A 97 8.24 20.73 -8.60
CA PRO A 97 9.47 20.13 -8.09
C PRO A 97 10.07 20.92 -6.91
N GLY A 98 9.95 22.25 -6.90
CA GLY A 98 10.43 23.09 -5.80
C GLY A 98 9.66 22.84 -4.51
N ASN A 99 8.33 22.64 -4.59
CA ASN A 99 7.53 22.26 -3.42
C ASN A 99 7.87 20.85 -2.93
N VAL A 100 8.06 19.89 -3.86
CA VAL A 100 8.44 18.51 -3.52
C VAL A 100 9.80 18.48 -2.81
N GLU A 101 10.80 19.18 -3.33
CA GLU A 101 12.11 19.30 -2.66
C GLU A 101 11.97 19.96 -1.28
N TYR A 102 11.21 21.06 -1.20
CA TYR A 102 11.02 21.75 0.08
C TYR A 102 10.39 20.85 1.14
N MET A 103 9.37 20.08 0.76
CA MET A 103 8.65 19.18 1.67
C MET A 103 9.47 17.95 2.06
N LEU A 104 10.17 17.31 1.11
CA LEU A 104 10.84 16.03 1.33
C LEU A 104 12.30 16.16 1.76
N LYS A 105 12.90 17.34 1.61
CA LYS A 105 14.32 17.60 1.90
C LYS A 105 14.52 18.85 2.76
N THR A 106 14.15 20.03 2.26
CA THR A 106 14.54 21.30 2.91
C THR A 106 13.89 21.53 4.27
N ASN A 107 12.61 21.16 4.42
CA ASN A 107 11.84 21.38 5.65
C ASN A 107 11.06 20.11 6.07
N PHE A 108 11.68 18.94 5.89
CA PHE A 108 11.07 17.62 6.13
C PHE A 108 10.36 17.50 7.48
N ASN A 109 10.99 17.98 8.56
CA ASN A 109 10.44 17.87 9.92
C ASN A 109 9.10 18.62 10.10
N ASN A 110 8.78 19.58 9.23
CA ASN A 110 7.52 20.33 9.27
C ASN A 110 6.40 19.67 8.45
N PHE A 111 6.67 18.53 7.80
CA PHE A 111 5.70 17.76 7.02
C PHE A 111 5.57 16.32 7.54
N PRO A 112 5.21 16.10 8.81
CA PRO A 112 4.92 14.75 9.31
C PRO A 112 3.69 14.17 8.61
N LYS A 113 3.57 12.84 8.58
CA LYS A 113 2.35 12.17 8.10
C LYS A 113 1.15 12.54 8.99
N GLY A 114 1.41 12.57 10.30
CA GLY A 114 0.49 13.03 11.32
C GLY A 114 -0.64 12.05 11.61
N GLN A 115 -1.34 12.32 12.71
CA GLN A 115 -2.41 11.48 13.25
C GLN A 115 -3.46 11.01 12.23
N PRO A 116 -3.94 11.83 11.27
CA PRO A 116 -4.94 11.36 10.31
C PRO A 116 -4.45 10.20 9.43
N PHE A 117 -3.17 10.20 9.04
CA PHE A 117 -2.57 9.10 8.30
C PHE A 117 -2.39 7.89 9.22
N THR A 118 -1.85 8.13 10.42
CA THR A 118 -1.65 7.11 11.45
C THR A 118 -2.95 6.36 11.81
N GLU A 119 -4.08 7.05 11.86
CA GLU A 119 -5.39 6.46 12.18
C GLU A 119 -5.94 5.55 11.06
N ILE A 120 -5.64 5.85 9.80
CA ILE A 120 -6.16 5.09 8.66
C ILE A 120 -5.53 3.69 8.62
N LEU A 121 -4.21 3.63 8.82
CA LEU A 121 -3.42 2.41 8.74
C LEU A 121 -3.11 1.79 10.10
N GLY A 122 -3.33 2.49 11.21
CA GLY A 122 -2.83 2.08 12.53
C GLY A 122 -3.38 0.77 13.06
N ASP A 123 -4.61 0.40 12.72
CA ASP A 123 -5.13 -0.92 13.12
C ASP A 123 -4.39 -2.07 12.40
N PHE A 124 -3.81 -1.81 11.23
CA PHE A 124 -3.12 -2.80 10.40
C PHE A 124 -1.61 -2.75 10.58
N LEU A 125 -1.00 -1.56 10.54
CA LEU A 125 0.45 -1.36 10.58
C LEU A 125 0.99 -1.04 11.98
N GLY A 126 0.12 -0.87 12.97
CA GLY A 126 0.49 -0.49 14.33
C GLY A 126 1.35 0.77 14.36
N TYR A 127 2.41 0.74 15.16
CA TYR A 127 3.45 1.76 15.23
C TYR A 127 4.69 1.39 14.41
N GLY A 128 4.51 0.69 13.30
CA GLY A 128 5.60 0.38 12.37
C GLY A 128 6.03 1.57 11.50
N ILE A 129 7.11 1.36 10.75
CA ILE A 129 7.88 2.41 10.07
C ILE A 129 7.08 3.30 9.11
N PHE A 130 6.00 2.79 8.52
CA PHE A 130 5.16 3.60 7.64
C PHE A 130 4.18 4.49 8.39
N ASN A 131 3.92 4.20 9.67
CA ASN A 131 2.82 4.78 10.44
C ASN A 131 3.25 5.73 11.58
N VAL A 132 4.57 5.88 11.77
CA VAL A 132 5.17 6.74 12.81
C VAL A 132 5.96 7.90 12.20
N ASP A 133 6.15 8.96 12.98
CA ASP A 133 6.92 10.16 12.62
C ASP A 133 8.05 10.40 13.65
N GLY A 134 8.94 11.36 13.37
CA GLY A 134 9.93 11.87 14.33
C GLY A 134 11.01 10.85 14.74
N GLU A 135 11.38 10.86 16.02
CA GLU A 135 12.47 10.02 16.56
C GLU A 135 12.19 8.52 16.46
N LEU A 136 10.94 8.10 16.64
CA LEU A 136 10.56 6.69 16.50
C LEU A 136 10.74 6.22 15.06
N TRP A 137 10.28 7.02 14.10
CA TRP A 137 10.54 6.78 12.67
C TRP A 137 12.04 6.72 12.37
N ARG A 138 12.82 7.70 12.86
CA ARG A 138 14.26 7.76 12.63
C ARG A 138 14.97 6.51 13.15
N THR A 139 14.57 6.05 14.33
CA THR A 139 15.10 4.85 14.97
C THR A 139 14.79 3.61 14.13
N GLN A 140 13.51 3.38 13.79
CA GLN A 140 13.10 2.24 12.96
C GLN A 140 13.74 2.28 11.57
N ARG A 141 13.86 3.46 10.94
CA ARG A 141 14.53 3.68 9.65
C ARG A 141 16.01 3.31 9.71
N LYS A 142 16.70 3.69 10.80
CA LYS A 142 18.11 3.35 11.02
C LYS A 142 18.27 1.84 11.15
N PHE A 143 17.44 1.17 11.95
CA PHE A 143 17.45 -0.30 12.05
C PHE A 143 17.22 -0.97 10.69
N ALA A 144 16.16 -0.56 9.98
CA ALA A 144 15.84 -1.07 8.65
C ALA A 144 16.99 -0.90 7.64
N SER A 145 17.75 0.20 7.72
CA SER A 145 18.82 0.47 6.76
C SER A 145 19.98 -0.53 6.80
N HIS A 146 20.17 -1.25 7.90
CA HIS A 146 21.20 -2.28 8.02
C HIS A 146 20.90 -3.51 7.15
N GLU A 147 19.62 -3.79 6.87
CA GLU A 147 19.18 -4.83 5.92
C GLU A 147 19.57 -4.51 4.49
N PHE A 148 19.51 -3.23 4.11
CA PHE A 148 19.68 -2.79 2.73
C PHE A 148 21.12 -2.33 2.47
N THR A 149 22.09 -2.87 3.20
CA THR A 149 23.52 -2.61 2.93
C THR A 149 23.94 -3.32 1.65
N ALA A 150 24.91 -2.73 0.93
CA ALA A 150 25.44 -3.34 -0.29
C ALA A 150 25.99 -4.76 -0.08
N LYS A 151 26.47 -5.06 1.13
CA LYS A 151 26.92 -6.41 1.51
C LYS A 151 25.74 -7.37 1.63
N SER A 152 24.73 -7.05 2.44
CA SER A 152 23.52 -7.88 2.59
C SER A 152 22.79 -8.10 1.26
N LEU A 153 22.69 -7.05 0.43
CA LEU A 153 22.09 -7.16 -0.90
C LEU A 153 22.85 -8.17 -1.81
N ARG A 154 24.18 -8.12 -1.86
CA ARG A 154 24.96 -9.00 -2.74
C ARG A 154 25.07 -10.42 -2.22
N GLU A 155 25.34 -10.60 -0.93
CA GLU A 155 25.63 -11.93 -0.37
C GLU A 155 24.35 -12.70 -0.05
N PHE A 156 23.26 -12.03 0.30
CA PHE A 156 22.07 -12.70 0.79
C PHE A 156 20.87 -12.55 -0.14
N PHE A 157 20.54 -11.34 -0.59
CA PHE A 157 19.38 -11.15 -1.48
C PHE A 157 19.60 -11.82 -2.84
N VAL A 158 20.77 -11.63 -3.48
CA VAL A 158 21.04 -12.22 -4.81
C VAL A 158 21.07 -13.74 -4.74
N MET A 159 21.80 -14.32 -3.78
CA MET A 159 21.85 -15.79 -3.63
C MET A 159 20.47 -16.38 -3.34
N THR A 160 19.68 -15.72 -2.47
CA THR A 160 18.30 -16.14 -2.19
C THR A 160 17.43 -16.04 -3.43
N LEU A 161 17.58 -14.96 -4.21
CA LEU A 161 16.82 -14.75 -5.43
C LEU A 161 17.14 -15.82 -6.47
N GLU A 162 18.43 -16.10 -6.70
CA GLU A 162 18.87 -17.16 -7.61
C GLU A 162 18.28 -18.51 -7.20
N GLU A 163 18.37 -18.85 -5.92
CA GLU A 163 17.81 -20.10 -5.40
C GLU A 163 16.29 -20.19 -5.59
N GLU A 164 15.53 -19.13 -5.23
CA GLU A 164 14.07 -19.10 -5.36
C GLU A 164 13.62 -19.11 -6.82
N VAL A 165 14.39 -18.51 -7.72
CA VAL A 165 14.12 -18.57 -9.16
C VAL A 165 14.39 -19.97 -9.68
N GLU A 166 15.58 -20.53 -9.44
CA GLU A 166 16.01 -21.83 -9.96
C GLU A 166 15.18 -22.99 -9.42
N LYS A 167 14.90 -23.02 -8.11
CA LYS A 167 14.19 -24.13 -7.46
C LYS A 167 12.68 -23.92 -7.40
N GLY A 168 12.21 -22.70 -7.58
CA GLY A 168 10.83 -22.32 -7.37
C GLY A 168 10.13 -21.86 -8.63
N LEU A 169 10.50 -20.68 -9.13
CA LEU A 169 9.80 -20.03 -10.24
C LEU A 169 10.00 -20.76 -11.57
N LEU A 170 11.23 -21.14 -11.92
CA LEU A 170 11.54 -21.79 -13.20
C LEU A 170 10.84 -23.14 -13.35
N PRO A 171 10.86 -24.07 -12.37
CA PRO A 171 10.17 -25.35 -12.53
C PRO A 171 8.66 -25.19 -12.77
N ILE A 172 8.04 -24.18 -12.15
CA ILE A 172 6.63 -23.86 -12.40
C ILE A 172 6.43 -23.36 -13.83
N LEU A 173 7.23 -22.39 -14.28
CA LEU A 173 7.14 -21.87 -15.64
C LEU A 173 7.42 -22.95 -16.70
N GLU A 174 8.35 -23.86 -16.44
CA GLU A 174 8.64 -25.00 -17.31
C GLU A 174 7.47 -25.99 -17.40
N SER A 175 6.84 -26.30 -16.26
CA SER A 175 5.63 -27.13 -16.22
C SER A 175 4.49 -26.49 -17.01
N LEU A 176 4.25 -25.20 -16.81
CA LEU A 176 3.22 -24.43 -17.52
C LEU A 176 3.49 -24.34 -19.03
N ALA A 177 4.76 -24.27 -19.43
CA ALA A 177 5.14 -24.29 -20.84
C ALA A 177 4.84 -25.64 -21.53
N VAL A 178 4.77 -26.74 -20.77
CA VAL A 178 4.39 -28.07 -21.29
C VAL A 178 2.88 -28.20 -21.40
N THR A 179 2.12 -27.72 -20.41
CA THR A 179 0.65 -27.81 -20.41
C THR A 179 -0.01 -26.79 -21.34
N ALA A 180 0.71 -25.73 -21.72
CA ALA A 180 0.19 -24.62 -22.54
C ALA A 180 -1.08 -23.99 -21.94
N GLU A 181 -1.15 -23.95 -20.60
CA GLU A 181 -2.25 -23.34 -19.87
C GLU A 181 -2.03 -21.82 -19.73
N VAL A 182 -3.13 -21.07 -19.74
CA VAL A 182 -3.13 -19.65 -19.41
C VAL A 182 -3.09 -19.51 -17.90
N VAL A 183 -2.19 -18.66 -17.40
CA VAL A 183 -2.04 -18.38 -15.97
C VAL A 183 -2.02 -16.89 -15.68
N ASP A 184 -2.49 -16.52 -14.50
CA ASP A 184 -2.30 -15.17 -13.97
C ASP A 184 -0.87 -15.01 -13.45
N LEU A 185 -0.01 -14.37 -14.25
CA LEU A 185 1.37 -14.07 -13.89
C LEU A 185 1.44 -13.07 -12.72
N GLN A 186 0.44 -12.21 -12.55
CA GLN A 186 0.39 -11.27 -11.43
C GLN A 186 0.31 -12.03 -10.10
N GLU A 187 -0.54 -13.06 -10.03
CA GLU A 187 -0.66 -13.91 -8.85
C GLU A 187 0.63 -14.68 -8.55
N LEU A 188 1.27 -15.24 -9.59
CA LEU A 188 2.55 -15.95 -9.45
C LEU A 188 3.66 -15.02 -8.92
N LEU A 189 3.77 -13.81 -9.49
CA LEU A 189 4.75 -12.81 -9.06
C LEU A 189 4.48 -12.28 -7.65
N ARG A 190 3.22 -12.22 -7.24
CA ARG A 190 2.81 -11.86 -5.88
C ARG A 190 3.21 -12.91 -4.85
N ARG A 191 3.05 -14.19 -5.19
CA ARG A 191 3.54 -15.32 -4.37
C ARG A 191 5.07 -15.33 -4.28
N PHE A 192 5.73 -15.07 -5.40
CA PHE A 192 7.18 -14.95 -5.45
C PHE A 192 7.71 -13.81 -4.59
N ALA A 193 7.17 -12.60 -4.72
CA ALA A 193 7.55 -11.46 -3.88
C ALA A 193 7.29 -11.73 -2.38
N PHE A 194 6.19 -12.43 -2.05
CA PHE A 194 5.88 -12.81 -0.68
C PHE A 194 6.90 -13.80 -0.10
N ASN A 195 7.29 -14.84 -0.85
CA ASN A 195 8.31 -15.77 -0.39
C ASN A 195 9.67 -15.08 -0.24
N MET A 196 10.06 -14.26 -1.22
CA MET A 196 11.30 -13.49 -1.16
C MET A 196 11.36 -12.61 0.09
N VAL A 197 10.30 -11.86 0.41
CA VAL A 197 10.32 -11.00 1.61
C VAL A 197 10.35 -11.82 2.91
N LEU A 198 9.66 -12.96 2.99
CA LEU A 198 9.71 -13.83 4.17
C LEU A 198 11.09 -14.46 4.37
N LYS A 199 11.70 -14.96 3.30
CA LYS A 199 13.03 -15.59 3.36
C LYS A 199 14.09 -14.55 3.68
N VAL A 200 14.07 -13.42 2.99
CA VAL A 200 15.09 -12.40 3.16
C VAL A 200 14.92 -11.57 4.45
N SER A 201 13.70 -11.21 4.82
CA SER A 201 13.51 -10.38 6.02
C SER A 201 13.44 -11.21 7.30
N LEU A 202 12.96 -12.46 7.23
CA LEU A 202 12.64 -13.25 8.44
C LEU A 202 13.44 -14.57 8.51
N GLY A 203 14.17 -14.93 7.47
CA GLY A 203 14.88 -16.22 7.39
C GLY A 203 13.92 -17.41 7.35
N ILE A 204 12.72 -17.24 6.78
CA ILE A 204 11.70 -18.30 6.74
C ILE A 204 11.44 -18.73 5.32
N ASP A 205 11.67 -20.00 5.06
CA ASP A 205 11.22 -20.66 3.84
C ASP A 205 9.75 -21.12 4.03
N ARG A 206 8.85 -20.55 3.23
CA ARG A 206 7.49 -21.03 3.08
C ARG A 206 7.23 -21.20 1.59
N CYS A 207 7.48 -22.39 1.04
CA CYS A 207 7.24 -22.74 -0.37
C CYS A 207 5.78 -22.50 -0.82
N CYS A 208 5.39 -21.24 -1.04
CA CYS A 208 4.05 -20.84 -1.50
C CYS A 208 3.99 -20.49 -3.00
N LEU A 209 4.94 -20.98 -3.81
CA LEU A 209 4.95 -20.71 -5.25
C LEU A 209 3.93 -21.53 -6.04
N ASP A 210 3.50 -22.68 -5.51
CA ASP A 210 2.56 -23.59 -6.18
C ASP A 210 1.19 -22.92 -6.44
N PRO A 211 0.84 -22.62 -7.71
CA PRO A 211 -0.41 -21.95 -8.05
C PRO A 211 -1.64 -22.83 -7.78
N SER A 212 -1.46 -24.16 -7.75
CA SER A 212 -2.54 -25.12 -7.47
C SER A 212 -2.98 -25.08 -5.99
N ARG A 213 -2.14 -24.53 -5.11
CA ARG A 213 -2.46 -24.37 -3.69
C ARG A 213 -3.27 -23.10 -3.44
N PRO A 214 -4.22 -23.16 -2.48
CA PRO A 214 -4.96 -21.97 -2.09
C PRO A 214 -4.01 -20.88 -1.60
N VAL A 215 -4.36 -19.63 -1.90
CA VAL A 215 -3.64 -18.45 -1.42
C VAL A 215 -3.46 -18.56 0.10
N PRO A 216 -2.23 -18.39 0.64
CA PRO A 216 -1.99 -18.55 2.06
C PRO A 216 -2.93 -17.66 2.90
N PRO A 217 -3.45 -18.12 4.04
CA PRO A 217 -4.38 -17.35 4.85
C PRO A 217 -3.81 -15.97 5.26
N LEU A 218 -2.52 -15.92 5.60
CA LEU A 218 -1.77 -14.69 5.87
C LEU A 218 -1.87 -13.70 4.69
N THR A 219 -1.60 -14.15 3.47
CA THR A 219 -1.65 -13.36 2.23
C THR A 219 -3.04 -12.75 2.02
N ARG A 220 -4.11 -13.55 2.21
CA ARG A 220 -5.50 -13.07 2.10
C ARG A 220 -5.85 -12.05 3.19
N ALA A 221 -5.36 -12.25 4.41
CA ALA A 221 -5.58 -11.31 5.51
C ALA A 221 -4.89 -9.96 5.22
N PHE A 222 -3.67 -9.97 4.69
CA PHE A 222 -2.95 -8.77 4.22
C PHE A 222 -3.71 -8.03 3.11
N ASP A 223 -4.24 -8.75 2.11
CA ASP A 223 -5.03 -8.14 1.03
C ASP A 223 -6.27 -7.46 1.60
N LYS A 224 -6.96 -8.16 2.51
CA LYS A 224 -8.20 -7.67 3.09
C LYS A 224 -7.98 -6.44 3.96
N ALA A 225 -6.94 -6.46 4.79
CA ALA A 225 -6.57 -5.34 5.64
C ALA A 225 -6.20 -4.11 4.79
N SER A 226 -5.35 -4.30 3.78
CA SER A 226 -4.91 -3.24 2.87
C SER A 226 -6.08 -2.64 2.07
N GLU A 227 -6.98 -3.47 1.54
CA GLU A 227 -8.18 -3.04 0.81
C GLU A 227 -9.07 -2.16 1.69
N ILE A 228 -9.36 -2.59 2.92
CA ILE A 228 -10.23 -1.85 3.84
C ILE A 228 -9.57 -0.53 4.27
N CYS A 229 -8.28 -0.55 4.59
CA CYS A 229 -7.51 0.66 4.90
C CYS A 229 -7.49 1.67 3.75
N ALA A 230 -7.29 1.22 2.51
CA ALA A 230 -7.37 2.09 1.33
C ALA A 230 -8.77 2.71 1.20
N LYS A 231 -9.83 1.92 1.42
CA LYS A 231 -11.22 2.42 1.42
C LYS A 231 -11.49 3.45 2.51
N ARG A 232 -10.84 3.38 3.69
CA ARG A 232 -10.94 4.43 4.72
C ARG A 232 -10.42 5.78 4.21
N GLY A 233 -9.30 5.79 3.49
CA GLY A 233 -8.72 7.01 2.90
C GLY A 233 -9.58 7.62 1.78
N ALA A 234 -10.29 6.77 1.03
CA ALA A 234 -11.21 7.18 -0.03
C ALA A 234 -12.63 7.50 0.45
N ALA A 235 -12.96 7.26 1.73
CA ALA A 235 -14.32 7.40 2.25
C ALA A 235 -14.84 8.86 2.24
N PRO A 236 -16.13 9.10 1.94
CA PRO A 236 -16.73 10.44 1.88
C PRO A 236 -16.59 11.26 3.15
N LEU A 237 -16.77 10.59 4.29
CA LEU A 237 -16.71 11.20 5.60
C LEU A 237 -15.93 10.26 6.50
N PHE A 238 -14.86 10.76 7.14
CA PHE A 238 -14.07 9.94 8.08
C PHE A 238 -14.94 9.35 9.18
N ILE A 239 -16.05 10.00 9.52
CA ILE A 239 -16.92 9.57 10.61
C ILE A 239 -17.60 8.23 10.33
N VAL A 240 -17.84 7.90 9.05
CA VAL A 240 -18.55 6.67 8.67
C VAL A 240 -17.77 5.44 9.07
N TRP A 241 -16.47 5.38 8.77
CA TRP A 241 -15.65 4.23 9.15
C TRP A 241 -15.40 4.21 10.67
N LYS A 242 -15.28 5.37 11.32
CA LYS A 242 -15.18 5.45 12.79
C LYS A 242 -16.43 4.91 13.50
N ILE A 243 -17.62 5.23 13.00
CA ILE A 243 -18.89 4.69 13.51
C ILE A 243 -18.95 3.17 13.30
N LYS A 244 -18.61 2.68 12.09
CA LYS A 244 -18.55 1.24 11.82
C LYS A 244 -17.57 0.51 12.73
N LYS A 245 -16.42 1.14 13.04
CA LYS A 245 -15.40 0.62 13.96
C LYS A 245 -15.93 0.55 15.37
N TRP A 246 -16.57 1.62 15.84
CA TRP A 246 -17.18 1.68 17.18
C TRP A 246 -18.27 0.62 17.35
N LEU A 247 -19.11 0.42 16.33
CA LEU A 247 -20.16 -0.60 16.34
C LEU A 247 -19.63 -2.03 16.07
N GLY A 248 -18.39 -2.18 15.60
CA GLY A 248 -17.81 -3.47 15.25
C GLY A 248 -18.54 -4.18 14.09
N ILE A 249 -18.96 -3.44 13.06
CA ILE A 249 -19.78 -3.96 11.95
C ILE A 249 -19.15 -3.76 10.57
N GLY A 250 -19.59 -4.58 9.60
CA GLY A 250 -19.23 -4.45 8.20
C GLY A 250 -17.72 -4.59 7.94
N SER A 251 -17.17 -3.68 7.15
CA SER A 251 -15.73 -3.66 6.79
C SER A 251 -14.81 -3.60 8.01
N GLU A 252 -15.23 -2.95 9.09
CA GLU A 252 -14.39 -2.75 10.27
C GLU A 252 -14.27 -4.02 11.11
N ARG A 253 -15.32 -4.86 11.14
CA ARG A 253 -15.25 -6.21 11.73
C ARG A 253 -14.32 -7.12 10.93
N GLN A 254 -14.41 -7.03 9.59
CA GLN A 254 -13.54 -7.80 8.70
C GLN A 254 -12.08 -7.40 8.86
N LEU A 255 -11.79 -6.10 8.98
CA LEU A 255 -10.44 -5.61 9.25
C LEU A 255 -9.90 -6.14 10.57
N LYS A 256 -10.70 -6.06 11.65
CA LYS A 256 -10.30 -6.62 12.95
C LYS A 256 -9.93 -8.10 12.85
N SER A 257 -10.77 -8.90 12.21
CA SER A 257 -10.51 -10.34 12.00
C SER A 257 -9.24 -10.60 11.17
N ALA A 258 -9.01 -9.80 10.11
CA ALA A 258 -7.82 -9.92 9.28
C ALA A 258 -6.55 -9.55 10.05
N VAL A 259 -6.60 -8.49 10.86
CA VAL A 259 -5.48 -8.06 11.71
C VAL A 259 -5.17 -9.11 12.78
N GLU A 260 -6.18 -9.69 13.42
CA GLU A 260 -6.00 -10.77 14.39
C GLU A 260 -5.31 -12.00 13.75
N GLU A 261 -5.69 -12.34 12.52
CA GLU A 261 -5.05 -13.41 11.76
C GLU A 261 -3.59 -13.09 11.43
N ILE A 262 -3.29 -11.87 10.98
CA ILE A 262 -1.91 -11.40 10.72
C ILE A 262 -1.09 -11.47 12.01
N HIS A 263 -1.61 -10.93 13.11
CA HIS A 263 -0.92 -10.92 14.41
C HIS A 263 -0.58 -12.34 14.86
N ARG A 264 -1.52 -13.29 14.77
CA ARG A 264 -1.27 -14.68 15.10
C ARG A 264 -0.11 -15.27 14.30
N TYR A 265 -0.13 -15.13 12.98
CA TYR A 265 0.94 -15.66 12.12
C TYR A 265 2.30 -15.00 12.38
N VAL A 266 2.33 -13.69 12.58
CA VAL A 266 3.56 -12.95 12.88
C VAL A 266 4.11 -13.33 14.26
N SER A 267 3.25 -13.50 15.26
CA SER A 267 3.65 -13.99 16.57
C SER A 267 4.24 -15.40 16.50
N GLU A 268 3.64 -16.32 15.72
CA GLU A 268 4.22 -17.66 15.49
C GLU A 268 5.61 -17.59 14.86
N ILE A 269 5.80 -16.69 13.89
CA ILE A 269 7.10 -16.43 13.26
C ILE A 269 8.12 -15.94 14.30
N ILE A 270 7.76 -14.94 15.10
CA ILE A 270 8.63 -14.38 16.15
C ILE A 270 9.00 -15.45 17.17
N ILE A 271 8.03 -16.23 17.65
CA ILE A 271 8.26 -17.31 18.64
C ILE A 271 9.17 -18.38 18.05
N SER A 272 8.93 -18.81 16.81
CA SER A 272 9.79 -19.79 16.14
C SER A 272 11.22 -19.28 16.02
N LYS A 273 11.38 -18.00 15.66
CA LYS A 273 12.71 -17.38 15.51
C LYS A 273 13.45 -17.24 16.83
N LYS A 274 12.76 -16.80 17.90
CA LYS A 274 13.33 -16.76 19.26
C LYS A 274 13.89 -18.12 19.69
N LYS A 275 13.12 -19.20 19.46
CA LYS A 275 13.57 -20.58 19.76
C LYS A 275 14.80 -21.00 18.96
N MET A 276 14.90 -20.62 17.68
CA MET A 276 16.08 -20.93 16.85
C MET A 276 17.33 -20.20 17.35
N ILE A 277 17.18 -18.94 17.78
CA ILE A 277 18.26 -18.14 18.37
C ILE A 277 18.73 -18.78 19.68
N GLU A 278 17.81 -19.16 20.56
CA GLU A 278 18.13 -19.82 21.85
C GLU A 278 18.90 -21.13 21.66
N LYS A 279 18.63 -21.88 20.59
CA LYS A 279 19.32 -23.14 20.26
C LYS A 279 20.67 -22.95 19.56
N GLY A 280 21.06 -21.72 19.22
CA GLY A 280 22.25 -21.45 18.41
C GLY A 280 22.13 -21.94 16.96
N GLU A 281 20.90 -22.22 16.50
CA GLU A 281 20.60 -22.67 15.13
C GLU A 281 20.46 -21.50 14.15
N ASN A 282 20.56 -20.26 14.63
CA ASN A 282 20.44 -19.08 13.78
C ASN A 282 21.71 -18.86 12.96
N ARG A 283 21.69 -19.34 11.71
CA ARG A 283 22.79 -19.21 10.75
C ARG A 283 22.82 -17.85 10.05
N ASP A 284 21.70 -17.14 10.02
CA ASP A 284 21.51 -15.94 9.22
C ASP A 284 21.36 -14.68 10.09
N GLU A 285 22.02 -13.59 9.67
CA GLU A 285 21.78 -12.26 10.21
C GLU A 285 20.63 -11.58 9.43
N ASP A 286 19.40 -12.09 9.56
CA ASP A 286 18.19 -11.44 9.02
C ASP A 286 17.64 -10.33 9.94
N LEU A 287 16.71 -9.52 9.43
CA LEU A 287 16.10 -8.41 10.16
C LEU A 287 15.45 -8.87 11.46
N LEU A 288 14.67 -9.95 11.42
CA LEU A 288 13.95 -10.41 12.60
C LEU A 288 14.92 -10.85 13.70
N SER A 289 16.01 -11.55 13.33
CA SER A 289 17.10 -11.88 14.25
C SER A 289 17.68 -10.63 14.92
N ARG A 290 18.00 -9.60 14.14
CA ARG A 290 18.55 -8.34 14.66
C ARG A 290 17.58 -7.62 15.60
N LEU A 291 16.30 -7.57 15.24
CA LEU A 291 15.26 -6.92 16.06
C LEU A 291 15.08 -7.64 17.41
N ILE A 292 15.13 -8.97 17.41
CA ILE A 292 15.04 -9.78 18.64
C ILE A 292 16.30 -9.57 19.50
N LEU A 293 17.50 -9.66 18.91
CA LEU A 293 18.77 -9.53 19.64
C LEU A 293 19.01 -8.11 20.19
N ALA A 294 18.45 -7.08 19.55
CA ALA A 294 18.48 -5.70 20.05
C ALA A 294 17.59 -5.47 21.28
N GLY A 295 16.78 -6.46 21.70
CA GLY A 295 15.97 -6.39 22.91
C GLY A 295 14.74 -5.47 22.79
N HIS A 296 14.22 -5.28 21.57
CA HIS A 296 13.00 -4.50 21.37
C HIS A 296 11.77 -5.18 21.96
N GLU A 297 10.78 -4.37 22.36
CA GLU A 297 9.48 -4.87 22.79
C GLU A 297 8.79 -5.68 21.69
N GLU A 298 8.08 -6.73 22.08
CA GLU A 298 7.46 -7.66 21.14
C GLU A 298 6.45 -6.98 20.20
N GLU A 299 5.75 -5.96 20.68
CA GLU A 299 4.84 -5.16 19.87
C GLU A 299 5.57 -4.41 18.75
N VAL A 300 6.73 -3.82 19.06
CA VAL A 300 7.57 -3.12 18.07
C VAL A 300 8.10 -4.09 17.03
N ILE A 301 8.56 -5.28 17.45
CA ILE A 301 9.04 -6.32 16.54
C ILE A 301 7.90 -6.77 15.62
N ARG A 302 6.72 -7.06 16.17
CA ARG A 302 5.53 -7.47 15.40
C ARG A 302 5.16 -6.41 14.37
N ASP A 303 5.02 -5.15 14.79
CA ASP A 303 4.59 -4.07 13.92
C ASP A 303 5.61 -3.83 12.81
N MET A 304 6.92 -3.91 13.11
CA MET A 304 7.96 -3.85 12.08
C MET A 304 7.87 -5.01 11.10
N VAL A 305 7.74 -6.25 11.56
CA VAL A 305 7.60 -7.43 10.67
C VAL A 305 6.40 -7.28 9.73
N ILE A 306 5.24 -6.83 10.23
CA ILE A 306 4.05 -6.59 9.41
C ILE A 306 4.33 -5.56 8.31
N ASN A 307 5.01 -4.45 8.67
CA ASN A 307 5.34 -3.38 7.73
C ASN A 307 6.32 -3.88 6.65
N PHE A 308 7.33 -4.67 7.01
CA PHE A 308 8.29 -5.23 6.06
C PHE A 308 7.64 -6.23 5.08
N ILE A 309 6.82 -7.15 5.59
CA ILE A 309 6.09 -8.11 4.74
C ILE A 309 5.20 -7.37 3.73
N MET A 310 4.44 -6.37 4.19
CA MET A 310 3.56 -5.59 3.31
C MET A 310 4.37 -4.87 2.22
N ALA A 311 5.44 -4.17 2.61
CA ALA A 311 6.23 -3.36 1.68
C ALA A 311 6.92 -4.20 0.59
N GLY A 312 7.59 -5.29 0.98
CA GLY A 312 8.35 -6.12 0.06
C GLY A 312 7.49 -6.92 -0.91
N ARG A 313 6.24 -7.24 -0.51
CA ARG A 313 5.31 -8.04 -1.29
C ARG A 313 4.63 -7.23 -2.40
N ASP A 314 3.86 -6.21 -2.02
CA ASP A 314 2.89 -5.60 -2.95
C ASP A 314 3.57 -4.67 -3.95
N THR A 315 4.59 -3.91 -3.53
CA THR A 315 5.29 -2.97 -4.42
C THR A 315 6.15 -3.70 -5.45
N THR A 316 6.92 -4.71 -5.02
CA THR A 316 7.79 -5.51 -5.90
C THR A 316 6.98 -6.32 -6.90
N SER A 317 5.89 -6.97 -6.46
CA SER A 317 5.03 -7.74 -7.36
C SER A 317 4.35 -6.86 -8.42
N ALA A 318 3.87 -5.68 -8.03
CA ALA A 318 3.33 -4.70 -8.98
C ALA A 318 4.39 -4.25 -10.01
N ALA A 319 5.61 -3.94 -9.55
CA ALA A 319 6.71 -3.53 -10.44
C ALA A 319 7.09 -4.64 -11.44
N MET A 320 7.21 -5.89 -10.99
CA MET A 320 7.47 -7.03 -11.88
C MET A 320 6.33 -7.27 -12.86
N THR A 321 5.08 -7.16 -12.40
CA THR A 321 3.89 -7.30 -13.26
C THR A 321 3.91 -6.27 -14.39
N TRP A 322 4.16 -4.99 -14.06
CA TRP A 322 4.28 -3.94 -15.06
C TRP A 322 5.47 -4.15 -16.00
N LEU A 323 6.62 -4.61 -15.48
CA LEU A 323 7.79 -4.93 -16.29
C LEU A 323 7.44 -6.01 -17.34
N PHE A 324 6.90 -7.15 -16.93
CA PHE A 324 6.58 -8.24 -17.84
C PHE A 324 5.45 -7.88 -18.81
N TRP A 325 4.46 -7.11 -18.36
CA TRP A 325 3.44 -6.55 -19.24
C TRP A 325 4.07 -5.68 -20.33
N LEU A 326 4.88 -4.70 -19.96
CA LEU A 326 5.54 -3.79 -20.91
C LEU A 326 6.45 -4.55 -21.88
N LEU A 327 7.22 -5.52 -21.42
CA LEU A 327 8.06 -6.35 -22.28
C LEU A 327 7.23 -7.18 -23.27
N SER A 328 6.09 -7.73 -22.84
CA SER A 328 5.19 -8.48 -23.73
C SER A 328 4.58 -7.61 -24.84
N CYS A 329 4.42 -6.30 -24.60
CA CYS A 329 3.93 -5.34 -25.58
C CYS A 329 5.04 -4.76 -26.48
N HIS A 330 6.32 -4.95 -26.15
CA HIS A 330 7.48 -4.36 -26.84
C HIS A 330 8.56 -5.43 -27.13
N PRO A 331 8.33 -6.34 -28.10
CA PRO A 331 9.23 -7.47 -28.39
C PRO A 331 10.66 -7.05 -28.75
N GLU A 332 10.84 -5.88 -29.36
CA GLU A 332 12.14 -5.31 -29.68
C GLU A 332 12.96 -4.97 -28.43
N ILE A 333 12.32 -4.42 -27.39
CA ILE A 333 12.96 -4.13 -26.10
C ILE A 333 13.26 -5.42 -25.36
N GLU A 334 12.33 -6.38 -25.40
CA GLU A 334 12.53 -7.71 -24.84
C GLU A 334 13.80 -8.37 -25.41
N LYS A 335 14.00 -8.33 -26.73
CA LYS A 335 15.21 -8.87 -27.37
C LYS A 335 16.50 -8.23 -26.87
N GLU A 336 16.53 -6.91 -26.70
CA GLU A 336 17.71 -6.21 -26.18
C GLU A 336 18.00 -6.59 -24.73
N VAL A 337 16.99 -6.71 -23.87
CA VAL A 337 17.14 -7.20 -22.48
C VAL A 337 17.69 -8.63 -22.46
N VAL A 338 17.18 -9.51 -23.31
CA VAL A 338 17.66 -10.90 -23.43
C VAL A 338 19.09 -10.96 -23.95
N LYS A 339 19.47 -10.07 -24.87
CA LYS A 339 20.84 -9.96 -25.36
C LYS A 339 21.79 -9.47 -24.28
N GLU A 340 21.41 -8.46 -23.50
CA GLU A 340 22.22 -7.93 -22.40
C GLU A 340 22.48 -9.02 -21.34
N THR A 341 21.43 -9.73 -20.93
CA THR A 341 21.54 -10.84 -19.96
C THR A 341 22.43 -11.98 -20.44
N LYS A 342 22.36 -12.37 -21.73
CA LYS A 342 23.28 -13.37 -22.30
C LYS A 342 24.74 -12.95 -22.21
N VAL A 343 25.06 -11.70 -22.54
CA VAL A 343 26.45 -11.18 -22.45
C VAL A 343 26.97 -11.22 -21.01
N LEU A 344 26.11 -10.93 -20.03
CA LEU A 344 26.47 -11.03 -18.61
C LEU A 344 26.66 -12.49 -18.17
N MET A 345 25.83 -13.42 -18.67
CA MET A 345 25.93 -14.86 -18.42
C MET A 345 27.10 -15.53 -19.15
N GLU A 346 27.66 -14.95 -20.21
CA GLU A 346 28.88 -15.47 -20.85
C GLU A 346 30.15 -15.01 -20.11
N ARG A 347 30.05 -13.90 -19.36
CA ARG A 347 31.13 -13.35 -18.53
C ARG A 347 31.19 -13.95 -17.12
N SER A 348 30.03 -14.29 -16.57
CA SER A 348 29.88 -15.17 -15.40
C SER A 348 29.91 -16.61 -15.91
N SER A 349 30.52 -17.59 -15.26
CA SER A 349 30.51 -18.99 -15.74
C SER A 349 29.15 -19.70 -15.55
N ALA A 350 28.03 -18.98 -15.68
CA ALA A 350 26.69 -19.45 -15.37
C ALA A 350 25.92 -19.87 -16.63
N SER A 351 25.26 -21.02 -16.58
CA SER A 351 24.42 -21.54 -17.68
C SER A 351 23.18 -20.66 -17.91
N PRO A 352 22.61 -20.65 -19.13
CA PRO A 352 21.45 -19.82 -19.44
C PRO A 352 20.26 -20.15 -18.54
N VAL A 353 19.80 -19.15 -17.80
CA VAL A 353 18.52 -19.20 -17.08
C VAL A 353 17.39 -19.12 -18.11
N PHE A 354 16.42 -20.02 -18.01
CA PHE A 354 15.26 -20.11 -18.89
C PHE A 354 14.58 -18.74 -19.08
N VAL A 355 14.46 -18.28 -20.32
CA VAL A 355 13.78 -17.04 -20.68
C VAL A 355 12.45 -17.36 -21.40
N PRO A 356 11.30 -17.26 -20.71
CA PRO A 356 10.01 -17.48 -21.35
C PRO A 356 9.71 -16.42 -22.42
N LEU A 357 8.83 -16.75 -23.36
CA LEU A 357 8.15 -15.77 -24.21
C LEU A 357 6.73 -15.58 -23.64
N LEU A 358 6.33 -14.32 -23.41
CA LEU A 358 5.05 -13.98 -22.79
C LEU A 358 4.13 -13.27 -23.80
N THR A 359 2.87 -13.68 -23.85
CA THR A 359 1.78 -12.98 -24.57
C THR A 359 0.68 -12.68 -23.55
N ALA A 360 0.15 -11.46 -23.51
CA ALA A 360 -0.61 -11.00 -22.35
C ALA A 360 -1.91 -10.23 -22.66
N HIS A 361 -2.87 -10.28 -21.73
CA HIS A 361 -4.09 -9.45 -21.68
C HIS A 361 -4.43 -9.05 -20.22
N MET A 362 -4.91 -7.82 -19.96
CA MET A 362 -4.99 -7.20 -18.61
C MET A 362 -6.37 -7.18 -17.92
N ALA A 363 -7.39 -7.86 -18.44
CA ALA A 363 -8.71 -7.86 -17.80
C ALA A 363 -8.78 -8.92 -16.67
N GLY A 364 -8.55 -8.49 -15.42
CA GLY A 364 -8.76 -9.33 -14.23
C GLY A 364 -7.50 -9.98 -13.62
N GLY A 365 -6.33 -9.67 -14.17
CA GLY A 365 -5.02 -10.24 -13.83
C GLY A 365 -4.07 -10.04 -15.01
N LEU A 366 -2.81 -10.49 -14.88
CA LEU A 366 -1.88 -10.56 -16.02
C LEU A 366 -1.95 -11.97 -16.61
N GLU A 367 -3.01 -12.25 -17.37
CA GLU A 367 -3.23 -13.54 -17.99
C GLU A 367 -2.21 -13.76 -19.11
N VAL A 368 -1.36 -14.78 -18.98
CA VAL A 368 -0.31 -15.10 -19.95
C VAL A 368 -0.32 -16.56 -20.34
N LEU A 369 0.03 -16.81 -21.61
CA LEU A 369 0.43 -18.13 -22.08
C LEU A 369 1.96 -18.24 -21.99
N VAL A 370 2.45 -19.24 -21.27
CA VAL A 370 3.89 -19.48 -21.12
C VAL A 370 4.35 -20.44 -22.22
N GLN A 371 5.39 -20.07 -22.97
CA GLN A 371 5.98 -20.94 -24.01
C GLN A 371 7.50 -20.94 -23.92
N LYS A 372 8.12 -22.10 -24.24
CA LYS A 372 9.57 -22.19 -24.43
C LYS A 372 9.95 -21.50 -25.74
N ARG A 373 10.96 -20.62 -25.71
CA ARG A 373 11.56 -20.07 -26.93
C ARG A 373 12.21 -21.19 -27.74
N THR A 374 11.74 -21.43 -28.96
CA THR A 374 12.43 -22.30 -29.93
C THR A 374 13.52 -21.50 -30.66
N GLN A 375 14.64 -22.15 -31.03
CA GLN A 375 15.75 -21.49 -31.74
C GLN A 375 15.31 -20.78 -33.05
N THR A 376 14.21 -21.23 -33.66
CA THR A 376 13.61 -20.65 -34.87
C THR A 376 12.93 -19.30 -34.61
N SER A 377 12.31 -19.10 -33.44
CA SER A 377 11.66 -17.84 -33.05
C SER A 377 12.64 -16.68 -32.83
N MET A 378 13.94 -16.95 -32.67
CA MET A 378 14.96 -15.89 -32.57
C MET A 378 15.39 -15.34 -33.94
N LYS A 379 15.05 -16.02 -35.05
CA LYS A 379 15.44 -15.62 -36.41
C LYS A 379 14.30 -15.08 -37.27
N SER A 380 13.05 -15.30 -36.86
CA SER A 380 11.87 -14.80 -37.56
C SER A 380 11.01 -13.96 -36.62
N ASN A 381 10.79 -12.70 -37.02
CA ASN A 381 10.16 -11.57 -36.30
C ASN A 381 11.15 -10.73 -35.53
#